data_AF-M6VX06-F1
#
_entry.id   AF-M6VX06-F1
#
_cell.length_a   1.000
_cell.length_b   1.000
_cell.length_c   1.000
_cell.angle_alpha   90.00
_cell.angle_beta   90.00
_cell.angle_gamma   90.00
#
_symmetry.space_group_name_H-M   'P 1'
#
loop_
_entity.id
_entity.type
_entity.pdbx_description
1 polymer ?
#
loop_
_entity_poly.entity_id
_entity_poly.type
_entity_poly.pdbx_seq_one_letter_code
_entity_poly.pdbx_strand_id
1 'polypeptide(L)' 'MVSSRGRIPAARTGDIGTIFALIVILIVLTFGFGFPILYVLFGKKFSVSKGLQFLIGDH' A
#
# COMPACT_ATOMS: atom_id res chain seq x y z
N MET A 1 6.19 40.61 -36.86
CA MET A 1 5.94 40.32 -35.43
C MET A 1 5.85 38.81 -35.27
N VAL A 2 6.73 38.23 -34.46
CA VAL A 2 6.93 36.79 -34.33
C VAL A 2 5.70 36.12 -33.74
N SER A 3 5.20 35.11 -34.45
CA SER A 3 4.22 34.13 -33.99
C SER A 3 4.74 33.47 -32.72
N SER A 4 4.15 33.82 -31.58
CA SER A 4 4.25 33.05 -30.34
C SER A 4 3.50 31.75 -30.54
N ARG A 5 4.15 30.82 -31.24
CA ARG A 5 3.78 29.41 -31.35
C ARG A 5 3.42 28.92 -29.96
N GLY A 6 2.19 28.43 -29.83
CA GLY A 6 1.66 27.87 -28.60
C GLY A 6 2.64 26.87 -28.00
N ARG A 7 3.25 27.26 -26.88
CA ARG A 7 4.04 26.37 -26.05
C ARG A 7 3.03 25.58 -25.23
N ILE A 8 2.43 24.56 -25.84
CA ILE A 8 1.65 23.57 -25.09
C ILE A 8 2.65 22.95 -24.10
N PRO A 9 2.43 23.07 -22.79
CA PRO A 9 3.37 22.54 -21.82
C PRO A 9 3.46 21.02 -22.04
N ALA A 10 4.68 20.53 -22.23
CA ALA A 10 5.02 19.11 -22.29
C ALA A 10 4.85 18.41 -20.92
N ALA A 11 3.86 18.82 -20.14
CA ALA A 11 3.60 18.32 -18.79
C ALA A 11 2.81 17.01 -18.80
N ARG A 12 2.02 16.72 -19.86
CA ARG A 12 1.06 15.61 -19.84
C ARG A 12 1.63 14.20 -19.99
N THR A 13 2.88 14.04 -20.44
CA THR A 13 3.49 12.71 -20.61
C THR A 13 4.17 12.21 -19.33
N GLY A 14 4.55 13.12 -18.42
CA GLY A 14 5.11 12.78 -17.11
C GLY A 14 4.05 12.33 -16.08
N ASP A 15 2.78 12.65 -16.32
CA ASP A 15 1.69 12.41 -15.36
C ASP A 15 1.41 10.91 -15.17
N ILE A 16 1.36 10.13 -16.26
CA ILE A 16 1.06 8.68 -16.19
C ILE A 16 2.17 7.93 -15.45
N GLY A 17 3.43 8.23 -15.75
CA GLY A 17 4.57 7.61 -15.07
C GLY A 17 4.62 7.97 -13.58
N THR A 18 4.29 9.22 -13.25
CA THR A 18 4.21 9.67 -11.85
C THR A 18 3.07 8.99 -11.10
N ILE A 19 1.88 8.90 -11.70
CA ILE A 19 0.73 8.19 -11.12
C ILE A 19 1.06 6.71 -10.90
N PHE A 20 1.69 6.06 -11.87
CA PHE A 20 2.10 4.66 -11.76
C PHE A 20 3.11 4.47 -10.61
N ALA A 21 4.12 5.34 -10.51
CA ALA A 21 5.08 5.29 -9.42
C ALA A 21 4.41 5.46 -8.04
N LEU A 22 3.45 6.38 -7.91
CA LEU A 22 2.70 6.58 -6.67
C LEU A 22 1.88 5.34 -6.28
N ILE A 23 1.24 4.67 -7.25
CA ILE A 23 0.51 3.42 -7.01
C ILE A 23 1.46 2.33 -6.51
N VAL A 24 2.62 2.18 -7.16
CA VAL A 24 3.62 1.18 -6.74
C VAL A 24 4.11 1.46 -5.32
N ILE A 25 4.44 2.72 -5.00
CA ILE A 25 4.85 3.12 -3.65
C ILE A 25 3.76 2.78 -2.62
N LEU A 26 2.49 3.07 -2.93
CA LEU A 26 1.38 2.77 -2.04
C LEU A 26 1.23 1.27 -1.78
N ILE A 27 1.38 0.44 -2.81
CA ILE A 27 1.36 -1.02 -2.70
C ILE A 27 2.51 -1.50 -1.81
N VAL A 28 3.74 -1.05 -2.09
CA VAL A 28 4.93 -1.44 -1.31
C VAL A 28 4.80 -1.02 0.16
N LEU A 29 4.27 0.17 0.44
CA LEU A 29 4.04 0.61 1.82
C LEU A 29 2.96 -0.23 2.52
N THR A 30 1.86 -0.49 1.83
CA THR A 30 0.71 -1.23 2.37
C THR A 30 1.08 -2.69 2.65
N PHE A 31 1.71 -3.37 1.70
CA PHE A 31 2.07 -4.79 1.85
C PHE A 31 3.41 -5.01 2.56
N GLY A 32 4.37 -4.11 2.40
CA GLY A 32 5.70 -4.23 3.00
C GLY A 32 5.75 -3.82 4.47
N PHE A 33 4.91 -2.87 4.89
CA PHE A 33 4.87 -2.41 6.28
C PHE A 33 3.48 -2.57 6.91
N GLY A 34 2.43 -2.12 6.23
CA GLY A 34 1.07 -2.16 6.76
C GLY A 34 0.63 -3.58 7.15
N PHE A 35 0.74 -4.53 6.23
CA PHE A 35 0.32 -5.91 6.45
C PHE A 35 1.13 -6.64 7.54
N PRO A 36 2.48 -6.60 7.57
CA PRO A 36 3.26 -7.18 8.66
C PRO A 36 2.94 -6.58 10.03
N ILE A 37 2.75 -5.26 10.11
CA ILE A 37 2.37 -4.59 11.36
C ILE A 37 0.99 -5.07 11.81
N LEU A 38 0.02 -5.12 10.89
CA LEU A 38 -1.33 -5.63 11.18
C LEU A 38 -1.27 -7.10 11.64
N TYR A 39 -0.46 -7.92 10.98
CA TYR A 39 -0.25 -9.32 11.34
C TYR A 39 0.38 -9.47 12.73
N VAL A 40 1.38 -8.66 13.09
CA VAL A 40 1.98 -8.71 14.43
C VAL A 40 0.98 -8.22 15.48
N LEU A 41 0.25 -7.15 15.20
CA LEU A 41 -0.65 -6.50 16.16
C LEU A 41 -1.92 -7.32 16.42
N PHE A 42 -2.49 -7.92 15.37
CA PHE A 42 -3.74 -8.68 15.43
C PHE A 42 -3.55 -10.20 15.33
N GLY A 43 -2.59 -10.68 14.54
CA GLY A 43 -2.27 -12.11 14.43
C GLY A 43 -1.73 -12.70 15.73
N LYS A 44 -0.97 -11.93 16.52
CA LYS A 44 -0.57 -12.37 17.86
C LYS A 44 -1.76 -12.48 18.83
N LYS A 45 -2.76 -11.60 18.70
CA LYS A 45 -4.02 -11.67 19.48
C LYS A 45 -4.92 -12.84 19.05
N PHE A 46 -4.99 -13.13 17.75
CA PHE A 46 -5.74 -14.28 17.20
C PHE A 46 -5.06 -15.63 17.48
N SER A 47 -3.74 -15.68 17.58
CA SER A 47 -3.00 -16.91 17.91
C SER A 47 -3.24 -17.36 19.36
N VAL A 48 -3.32 -16.42 20.31
CA VAL A 48 -3.63 -16.75 21.72
C VAL A 48 -5.05 -17.27 21.86
N SER A 49 -6.01 -16.73 21.11
CA SER A 49 -7.41 -17.16 21.17
C SER A 49 -7.64 -18.55 20.54
N LYS A 50 -6.90 -18.92 19.49
CA LYS A 50 -6.96 -20.29 18.94
C LYS A 50 -6.27 -21.32 19.83
N GLY A 51 -5.12 -20.99 20.42
CA GLY A 51 -4.43 -21.88 21.36
C GLY A 51 -5.23 -22.11 22.66
N LEU A 52 -5.87 -21.06 23.17
CA LEU A 52 -6.70 -21.17 24.38
C LEU A 52 -8.05 -21.87 24.11
N GLN A 53 -8.67 -21.67 22.95
CA GLN A 53 -9.86 -22.46 22.55
C GLN A 53 -9.53 -23.95 22.38
N PHE A 54 -8.34 -24.28 21.88
CA PHE A 54 -7.88 -25.68 21.79
C PHE A 54 -7.64 -26.28 23.18
N LEU A 55 -7.10 -25.50 24.13
CA LEU A 55 -6.86 -25.95 25.50
C LEU A 55 -8.13 -26.05 26.37
N ILE A 56 -9.15 -25.22 26.10
CA ILE A 56 -10.43 -25.24 26.83
C ILE A 56 -11.42 -26.25 26.23
N GLY A 57 -11.32 -26.55 24.94
CA GLY A 57 -12.18 -27.54 24.26
C GLY A 57 -11.73 -28.99 24.41
N ASP A 58 -10.54 -29.24 24.99
CA ASP A 58 -9.97 -30.56 25.23
C ASP A 58 -10.05 -30.95 26.73
N HIS A 59 -11.15 -30.56 27.40
CA HIS A 59 -11.45 -30.94 28.78
C HIS A 59 -12.93 -31.33 28.96
#